data_AF-A0A0B7NRJ4-F1
#
_entry.id   AF-A0A0B7NRJ4-F1
#
_cell.length_a   1.000
_cell.length_b   1.000
_cell.length_c   1.000
_cell.angle_alpha   90.00
_cell.angle_beta   90.00
_cell.angle_gamma   90.00
#
_symmetry.space_group_name_H-M   'P 1'
#
loop_
_entity.id
_entity.type
_entity.pdbx_description
1 polymer ?
#
loop_
_entity_poly.entity_id
_entity_poly.type
_entity_poly.pdbx_seq_one_letter_code
_entity_poly.pdbx_strand_id
1 'polypeptide(L)'
;MCITSSYGVKWSSSSGYGKAKASNQAEDYHVVCYDLLKVAAFCKNALDKQKFDGILGIQVVGRTIIFYVPLLPATKLYTMLRLAEIKLPDSL
;
A
#
# COMPACT_ATOMS: atom_id res chain seq x y z
N MET A 1 8.16 -12.12 -11.03
CA MET A 1 8.93 -10.87 -10.90
C MET A 1 9.31 -10.72 -9.43
N CYS A 2 10.56 -11.00 -9.06
CA CYS A 2 11.07 -10.76 -7.71
C CYS A 2 11.80 -9.42 -7.70
N ILE A 3 11.34 -8.49 -6.87
CA ILE A 3 12.08 -7.24 -6.61
C ILE A 3 13.05 -7.56 -5.48
N THR A 4 14.31 -7.78 -5.84
CA THR A 4 15.40 -8.16 -4.92
C THR A 4 15.95 -6.97 -4.14
N SER A 5 15.78 -5.75 -4.63
CA SER A 5 16.08 -4.51 -3.91
C SER A 5 15.41 -3.30 -4.57
N SER A 6 14.83 -2.40 -3.78
CA SER A 6 14.50 -1.05 -4.25
C SER A 6 15.74 -0.16 -4.09
N TYR A 7 16.52 0.01 -5.16
CA TYR A 7 17.54 1.06 -5.18
C TYR A 7 16.81 2.40 -5.08
N GLY A 8 17.09 3.18 -4.04
CA GLY A 8 16.32 4.38 -3.66
C GLY A 8 15.89 5.21 -4.87
N VAL A 9 14.61 5.09 -5.24
CA VAL A 9 14.03 5.86 -6.33
C VAL A 9 13.55 7.17 -5.75
N LYS A 10 14.06 8.28 -6.27
CA LYS A 10 13.57 9.61 -5.90
C LYS A 10 12.47 10.00 -6.87
N TRP A 11 11.22 9.91 -6.41
CA TRP A 11 10.06 10.37 -7.17
C TRP A 11 9.95 11.89 -7.08
N SER A 12 9.70 12.56 -8.21
CA SER A 12 9.53 14.01 -8.25
C SER A 12 8.16 14.43 -7.73
N SER A 13 7.16 13.59 -7.97
CA SER A 13 5.80 13.74 -7.48
C SER A 13 5.28 12.41 -6.92
N SER A 14 4.72 12.45 -5.70
CA SER A 14 4.21 11.24 -5.04
C SER A 14 2.88 11.47 -4.34
N SER A 15 2.07 10.42 -4.24
CA SER A 15 0.80 10.43 -3.51
C SER A 15 0.62 9.17 -2.67
N GLY A 16 -0.02 9.31 -1.51
CA GLY A 16 -0.31 8.21 -0.59
C GLY A 16 -1.81 7.98 -0.43
N TYR A 17 -2.23 6.72 -0.47
CA TYR A 17 -3.60 6.31 -0.18
C TYR A 17 -3.58 5.28 0.94
N GLY A 18 -4.50 5.41 1.90
CA GLY A 18 -4.56 4.43 2.98
C GLY A 18 -5.89 4.29 3.66
N LYS A 19 -6.02 3.16 4.36
CA LYS A 19 -7.16 2.84 5.22
C LYS A 19 -6.65 2.35 6.57
N ALA A 20 -7.35 2.78 7.62
CA ALA A 20 -7.07 2.40 8.99
C ALA A 20 -8.26 1.67 9.61
N LYS A 21 -7.96 0.62 10.35
CA LYS A 21 -8.91 -0.20 11.10
C LYS A 21 -8.42 -0.39 12.53
N ALA A 22 -9.36 -0.41 13.46
CA ALA A 22 -9.08 -0.71 14.86
C ALA A 22 -8.70 -2.18 15.06
N SER A 23 -8.00 -2.48 16.15
CA SER A 23 -7.52 -3.84 16.47
C SER A 23 -8.65 -4.85 16.65
N ASN A 24 -9.81 -4.42 17.15
CA ASN A 24 -11.02 -5.25 17.29
C ASN A 24 -11.65 -5.69 15.94
N GLN A 25 -11.12 -5.22 14.82
CA GLN A 25 -11.54 -5.62 13.47
C GLN A 25 -10.45 -6.42 12.74
N ALA A 26 -9.32 -6.71 13.40
CA ALA A 26 -8.18 -7.37 12.78
C ALA A 26 -8.48 -8.82 12.37
N GLU A 27 -9.36 -9.50 13.10
CA GLU A 27 -9.74 -10.90 12.85
C GLU A 27 -10.83 -11.03 11.77
N ASP A 28 -11.50 -9.93 11.42
CA ASP A 28 -12.43 -9.90 10.28
C ASP A 28 -11.63 -9.73 8.97
N TYR A 29 -11.12 -10.86 8.47
CA TYR A 29 -10.36 -10.90 7.22
C TYR A 29 -11.13 -10.34 6.03
N HIS A 30 -12.47 -10.47 6.01
CA HIS A 30 -13.27 -9.92 4.93
C HIS A 30 -13.16 -8.39 4.92
N VAL A 31 -13.34 -7.74 6.08
CA VAL A 31 -13.23 -6.28 6.21
C VAL A 31 -11.80 -5.80 5.94
N VAL A 32 -10.80 -6.49 6.48
CA VAL A 32 -9.38 -6.12 6.29
C VAL A 32 -8.96 -6.24 4.82
N CYS A 33 -9.30 -7.33 4.14
CA CYS A 33 -9.01 -7.54 2.73
C CYS A 33 -9.78 -6.58 1.82
N TYR A 34 -11.06 -6.31 2.13
CA TYR A 34 -11.87 -5.39 1.34
C TYR A 34 -11.31 -3.96 1.39
N ASP A 35 -10.81 -3.52 2.55
CA ASP A 35 -10.16 -2.23 2.66
C ASP A 35 -8.80 -2.19 1.96
N LEU A 36 -8.02 -3.27 1.98
CA LEU A 36 -6.81 -3.37 1.16
C LEU A 36 -7.12 -3.26 -0.34
N LEU A 37 -8.19 -3.92 -0.80
CA LEU A 37 -8.64 -3.85 -2.19
C LEU A 37 -9.04 -2.41 -2.59
N LYS A 38 -9.69 -1.66 -1.70
CA LYS A 38 -9.97 -0.24 -1.92
C LYS A 38 -8.68 0.56 -2.06
N VAL A 39 -7.71 0.37 -1.16
CA VAL A 39 -6.41 1.05 -1.26
C VAL A 39 -5.74 0.73 -2.59
N ALA A 40 -5.75 -0.55 -3.00
CA ALA A 40 -5.22 -0.98 -4.30
C ALA A 40 -5.94 -0.30 -5.47
N ALA A 41 -7.28 -0.22 -5.44
CA ALA A 41 -8.07 0.43 -6.48
C ALA A 41 -7.77 1.94 -6.58
N PHE A 42 -7.63 2.64 -5.45
CA PHE A 42 -7.23 4.05 -5.44
C PHE A 42 -5.84 4.25 -6.02
N CYS A 43 -4.89 3.40 -5.63
CA CYS A 43 -3.53 3.44 -6.15
C CYS A 43 -3.50 3.17 -7.66
N LYS A 44 -4.21 2.15 -8.13
CA LYS A 44 -4.35 1.80 -9.55
C LYS A 44 -4.95 2.96 -10.35
N ASN A 45 -6.02 3.59 -9.85
CA ASN A 45 -6.63 4.74 -10.50
C ASN A 45 -5.70 5.97 -10.54
N ALA A 46 -4.81 6.13 -9.55
CA ALA A 46 -3.80 7.17 -9.56
C ALA A 46 -2.66 6.87 -10.55
N LEU A 47 -2.22 5.61 -10.66
CA LEU A 47 -1.26 5.16 -11.68
C LEU A 47 -1.79 5.42 -13.09
N ASP A 48 -3.06 5.09 -13.34
CA ASP A 48 -3.69 5.26 -14.67
C ASP A 48 -3.76 6.71 -15.12
N LYS A 49 -3.95 7.63 -14.18
CA LYS A 49 -4.00 9.07 -14.47
C LYS A 49 -2.61 9.66 -14.75
N GLN A 50 -1.53 8.88 -14.58
CA GLN A 50 -0.12 9.25 -14.80
C GLN A 50 0.30 10.59 -14.18
N LYS A 51 -0.29 10.96 -13.03
CA LYS A 51 0.01 12.25 -12.38
C LYS A 51 1.16 12.19 -11.38
N PHE A 52 1.61 10.99 -11.01
CA PHE A 52 2.61 10.78 -9.98
C PHE A 52 3.61 9.71 -10.40
N ASP A 53 4.89 9.97 -10.15
CA ASP A 53 5.97 8.99 -10.41
C ASP A 53 5.95 7.86 -9.39
N GLY A 54 5.45 8.15 -8.19
CA GLY A 54 5.40 7.24 -7.06
C GLY A 54 4.05 7.25 -6.37
N ILE A 55 3.52 6.06 -6.09
CA ILE A 55 2.29 5.91 -5.30
C ILE A 55 2.59 5.01 -4.12
N LEU A 56 2.05 5.36 -2.95
CA LEU A 56 2.19 4.59 -1.72
C LEU A 56 0.82 4.12 -1.24
N GLY A 57 0.67 2.80 -1.09
CA GLY A 57 -0.48 2.21 -0.42
C GLY A 57 -0.17 2.00 1.06
N ILE A 58 -1.10 2.35 1.94
CA ILE A 58 -0.93 2.23 3.40
C ILE A 58 -2.14 1.47 3.96
N GLN A 59 -1.88 0.38 4.67
CA GLN A 59 -2.89 -0.34 5.43
C GLN A 59 -2.52 -0.30 6.90
N VAL A 60 -3.43 0.20 7.73
CA VAL A 60 -3.28 0.19 9.19
C VAL A 60 -4.34 -0.72 9.79
N VAL A 61 -3.92 -1.72 10.57
CA VAL A 61 -4.82 -2.60 11.32
C VAL A 61 -4.31 -2.68 12.75
N GLY A 62 -5.07 -2.08 13.67
CA GLY A 62 -4.63 -1.87 15.05
C GLY A 62 -3.33 -1.07 15.08
N ARG A 63 -2.28 -1.68 15.61
CA ARG A 63 -0.93 -1.12 15.73
C ARG A 63 0.04 -1.53 14.62
N THR A 64 -0.44 -2.29 13.63
CA THR A 64 0.36 -2.73 12.50
C THR A 64 0.12 -1.82 11.31
N ILE A 65 1.19 -1.21 10.79
CA ILE A 65 1.19 -0.40 9.58
C ILE A 65 1.93 -1.18 8.50
N ILE A 66 1.28 -1.40 7.36
CA ILE A 66 1.87 -2.05 6.20
C ILE A 66 1.92 -1.07 5.04
N PHE A 67 3.11 -0.90 4.48
CA PHE A 67 3.37 -0.05 3.33
C PHE A 67 3.48 -0.89 2.07
N TYR A 68 2.90 -0.39 0.98
CA TYR A 68 2.90 -1.03 -0.31
C TYR A 68 3.32 -0.04 -1.41
N VAL A 69 4.03 -0.52 -2.42
CA VAL A 69 4.25 0.20 -3.67
C VAL A 69 3.47 -0.49 -4.79
N PRO A 70 2.50 0.19 -5.40
CA PRO A 70 1.82 -0.29 -6.59
C PRO A 70 2.68 0.00 -7.83
N LEU A 71 2.79 -1.01 -8.69
CA LEU A 71 3.58 -0.99 -9.92
C LEU A 71 2.71 -1.44 -11.09
N LEU A 72 3.07 -1.02 -12.30
CA LEU A 72 2.46 -1.44 -13.56
C LEU A 72 3.53 -2.12 -14.43
N PRO A 73 3.98 -3.35 -14.09
CA PRO A 73 5.06 -4.03 -14.81
C PRO A 73 4.74 -4.37 -16.27
N ALA A 74 3.46 -4.47 -16.63
CA ALA A 74 3.01 -4.66 -18.01
C ALA A 74 1.66 -3.98 -18.21
N THR A 75 1.29 -3.72 -19.47
CA THR A 75 -0.01 -3.11 -19.83
C THR A 75 -1.17 -3.83 -19.15
N LYS A 76 -1.96 -3.09 -18.36
CA LYS A 76 -3.12 -3.57 -17.57
C LYS A 76 -2.81 -4.56 -16.45
N LEU A 77 -1.54 -4.87 -16.17
CA LEU A 77 -1.14 -5.74 -15.06
C LEU A 77 -0.59 -4.90 -13.91
N TYR A 78 -1.37 -4.74 -12.85
CA TYR A 78 -0.97 -3.99 -11.66
C TYR A 78 -0.51 -4.95 -10.57
N THR A 79 0.61 -4.64 -9.94
CA THR A 79 1.10 -5.39 -8.78
C THR A 79 1.19 -4.45 -7.59
N MET A 80 0.84 -4.95 -6.39
CA MET A 80 0.93 -4.20 -5.15
C MET A 80 1.97 -4.89 -4.27
N LEU A 81 3.20 -4.37 -4.29
CA LEU A 81 4.31 -4.97 -3.56
C LEU A 81 4.32 -4.48 -2.12
N ARG A 82 4.34 -5.39 -1.14
CA ARG A 82 4.60 -5.02 0.26
C ARG A 82 6.04 -4.55 0.40
N LEU A 83 6.24 -3.33 0.88
CA LEU A 83 7.57 -2.76 1.15
C LEU A 83 8.04 -3.07 2.57
N ALA A 84 7.21 -2.74 3.55
CA ALA A 84 7.58 -2.76 4.95
C ALA A 84 6.35 -2.97 5.82
N GLU A 85 6.57 -3.57 6.99
CA GLU A 85 5.60 -3.69 8.05
C GLU A 85 6.22 -3.11 9.32
N ILE A 86 5.52 -2.17 9.93
CA ILE A 86 5.92 -1.54 11.19
C ILE A 86 4.86 -1.91 12.22
N LYS A 87 5.28 -2.53 13.32
CA LYS A 87 4.43 -2.77 14.49
C LYS A 87 4.75 -1.71 15.53
N LEU A 88 3.77 -0.87 15.85
CA LEU A 88 3.91 0.12 16.91
C LEU A 88 3.92 -0.58 18.27
N PRO A 89 4.81 -0.17 19.19
CA PRO A 89 4.86 -0.74 20.53
C PRO A 89 3.62 -0.38 21.33
N ASP A 90 3.36 -1.16 22.39
CA ASP A 90 2.20 -0.94 23.23
C ASP A 90 2.31 0.32 24.11
N SER A 91 3.55 0.79 24.32
CA SER A 91 3.95 1.99 25.06
C SER A 91 5.02 2.76 24.28
N LEU A 92 5.05 4.08 24.45
CA LEU A 92 6.05 4.98 23.86
C LEU A 92 7.31 5.09 24.73
#